data_AF-A0A1Q3WQY6-F1
#
_entry.id   AF-A0A1Q3WQY6-F1
#
_cell.length_a   1.000
_cell.length_b   1.000
_cell.length_c   1.000
_cell.angle_alpha   90.00
_cell.angle_beta   90.00
_cell.angle_gamma   90.00
#
_symmetry.space_group_name_H-M   'P 1'
#
loop_
_entity.id
_entity.type
_entity.pdbx_description
1 polymer ?
#
loop_
_entity_poly.entity_id
_entity_poly.type
_entity_poly.pdbx_seq_one_letter_code
_entity_poly.pdbx_strand_id
1 'polypeptide(L)'
;MKKISLFLFAFAFCATCVFAQDKAIHVRYNENAQRLVVMEQGYLVLSYDMYLYPANSHDVIGPCTYDRNKDEPERLQRFYDRIRPGDKVWMKNIRVLNIATKHAERAADYSITLR
;
A
#
# COMPACT_ATOMS: atom_id res chain seq x y z
N MET A 1 12.40 30.48 -62.65
CA MET A 1 11.84 31.28 -61.54
C MET A 1 11.41 30.34 -60.42
N LYS A 2 11.91 30.58 -59.20
CA LYS A 2 11.74 29.74 -58.01
C LYS A 2 10.31 29.83 -57.47
N LYS A 3 9.71 28.70 -57.07
CA LYS A 3 8.72 28.66 -55.99
C LYS A 3 9.00 27.42 -55.12
N ILE A 4 9.47 27.70 -53.92
CA ILE A 4 9.67 26.78 -52.81
C ILE A 4 8.30 26.58 -52.17
N SER A 5 7.81 25.35 -52.07
CA SER A 5 6.65 25.04 -51.23
C SER A 5 7.13 24.34 -49.96
N LEU A 6 6.72 24.93 -48.84
CA LEU A 6 7.05 24.57 -47.47
C LEU A 6 6.68 23.13 -47.13
N PHE A 7 7.62 22.45 -46.46
CA PHE A 7 7.36 21.30 -45.61
C PHE A 7 6.49 21.71 -44.43
N LEU A 8 5.39 21.00 -44.20
CA LEU A 8 4.74 20.93 -42.88
C LEU A 8 4.85 19.48 -42.40
N PHE A 9 5.89 19.23 -41.61
CA PHE A 9 5.99 18.05 -40.76
C PHE A 9 4.92 18.17 -39.67
N ALA A 10 3.79 17.48 -39.84
CA ALA A 10 2.89 17.22 -38.73
C ALA A 10 3.51 16.11 -37.86
N PHE A 11 4.34 16.51 -36.89
CA PHE A 11 4.66 15.67 -35.75
C PHE A 11 3.37 15.47 -34.96
N ALA A 12 2.64 14.39 -35.25
CA ALA A 12 1.62 13.88 -34.36
C ALA A 12 2.33 13.33 -33.12
N PHE A 13 2.54 14.21 -32.14
CA PHE A 13 2.80 13.84 -30.76
C PHE A 13 1.56 13.10 -30.27
N CYS A 14 1.49 11.80 -30.53
CA CYS A 14 0.53 10.93 -29.87
C CYS A 14 0.97 10.90 -28.42
N ALA A 15 0.38 11.81 -27.63
CA ALA A 15 0.43 11.77 -26.19
C ALA A 15 -0.01 10.36 -25.79
N THR A 16 0.95 9.51 -25.48
CA THR A 16 0.69 8.26 -24.79
C THR A 16 0.01 8.67 -23.51
N CYS A 17 -1.30 8.51 -23.45
CA CYS A 17 -2.06 8.45 -22.22
C CYS A 17 -1.39 7.34 -21.41
N VAL A 18 -0.41 7.69 -20.60
CA VAL A 18 0.12 6.83 -19.56
C VAL A 18 -1.08 6.66 -18.64
N PHE A 19 -1.79 5.55 -18.85
CA PHE A 19 -2.81 5.07 -17.95
C PHE A 19 -2.16 5.11 -16.56
N ALA A 20 -2.62 6.04 -15.73
CA ALA A 20 -2.44 5.95 -14.30
C ALA A 20 -3.17 4.67 -13.90
N GLN A 21 -2.49 3.52 -14.01
CA GLN A 21 -2.95 2.29 -13.41
C GLN A 21 -3.18 2.64 -11.95
N ASP A 22 -4.43 2.54 -11.51
CA ASP A 22 -4.81 2.70 -10.12
C ASP A 22 -3.80 1.93 -9.26
N LYS A 23 -3.03 2.69 -8.49
CA LYS A 23 -1.98 2.24 -7.57
C LYS A 23 -2.62 1.54 -6.38
N ALA A 24 -3.23 0.38 -6.63
CA ALA A 24 -3.95 -0.35 -5.61
C ALA A 24 -2.94 -1.11 -4.76
N ILE A 25 -2.52 -0.49 -3.66
CA ILE A 25 -1.82 -1.18 -2.58
C ILE A 25 -2.75 -2.27 -2.04
N HIS A 26 -2.37 -3.53 -2.24
CA HIS A 26 -3.15 -4.67 -1.78
C HIS A 26 -2.58 -5.21 -0.48
N VAL A 27 -3.37 -5.18 0.59
CA VAL A 27 -3.01 -5.88 1.82
C VAL A 27 -3.65 -7.26 1.80
N ARG A 28 -2.86 -8.30 2.10
CA ARG A 28 -3.36 -9.66 2.33
C ARG A 28 -2.88 -10.15 3.69
N TYR A 29 -3.71 -10.92 4.38
CA TYR A 29 -3.24 -11.69 5.53
C TYR A 29 -2.59 -12.98 5.02
N ASN A 30 -1.36 -13.24 5.46
CA ASN A 30 -0.67 -14.50 5.23
C ASN A 30 -0.87 -15.37 6.46
N GLU A 31 -1.73 -16.38 6.34
CA GLU A 31 -2.08 -17.30 7.43
C GLU A 31 -0.87 -18.10 7.92
N ASN A 32 0.00 -18.56 7.02
CA ASN A 32 1.19 -19.34 7.38
C ASN A 32 2.20 -18.54 8.21
N ALA A 33 2.33 -17.25 7.90
CA ALA A 33 3.22 -16.33 8.63
C ALA A 33 2.47 -15.51 9.69
N GLN A 34 1.17 -15.76 9.86
CA GLN A 34 0.23 -15.04 10.74
C GLN A 34 0.36 -13.51 10.70
N ARG A 35 0.62 -12.94 9.52
CA ARG A 35 0.94 -11.50 9.39
C ARG A 35 0.27 -10.85 8.18
N LEU A 36 0.05 -9.54 8.28
CA LEU A 36 -0.38 -8.74 7.14
C LEU A 36 0.80 -8.47 6.22
N VAL A 37 0.63 -8.82 4.95
CA VAL A 37 1.58 -8.58 3.86
C VAL A 37 0.96 -7.55 2.94
N VAL A 38 1.60 -6.41 2.84
CA VAL A 38 1.26 -5.41 1.84
C VAL A 38 2.00 -5.78 0.56
N MET A 39 1.26 -6.13 -0.48
CA MET A 39 1.78 -6.54 -1.78
C MET A 39 1.49 -5.46 -2.80
N GLU A 40 2.54 -4.88 -3.36
CA GLU A 40 2.44 -4.11 -4.59
C GLU A 40 3.77 -4.15 -5.34
N GLN A 41 3.72 -4.34 -6.66
CA GLN A 41 4.92 -4.31 -7.49
C GLN A 41 5.43 -2.87 -7.55
N GLY A 42 6.72 -2.67 -7.22
CA GLY A 42 7.38 -1.37 -7.32
C GLY A 42 7.25 -0.48 -6.08
N TYR A 43 6.64 -0.97 -4.99
CA TYR A 43 6.51 -0.22 -3.74
C TYR A 43 7.13 -0.95 -2.55
N LEU A 44 7.68 -0.16 -1.63
CA LEU A 44 8.25 -0.61 -0.38
C LEU A 44 7.46 -0.01 0.78
N VAL A 45 6.89 -0.85 1.65
CA VAL A 45 6.21 -0.34 2.85
C VAL A 45 7.24 0.14 3.87
N LEU A 46 7.02 1.37 4.34
CA LEU A 46 7.86 2.03 5.34
C LEU A 46 7.22 1.93 6.73
N SER A 47 5.94 2.25 6.86
CA SER A 47 5.24 2.21 8.15
C SER A 47 3.72 2.12 7.98
N TYR A 48 3.01 1.69 9.02
CA TYR A 48 1.54 1.76 9.12
C TYR A 48 1.09 1.56 10.57
N ASP A 49 -0.13 1.98 10.88
CA ASP A 49 -0.78 1.71 12.15
C ASP A 49 -1.84 0.62 11.99
N MET A 50 -1.84 -0.38 12.87
CA MET A 50 -2.86 -1.43 12.90
C MET A 50 -3.79 -1.28 14.09
N TYR A 51 -5.06 -1.53 13.83
CA TYR A 51 -6.13 -1.61 14.81
C TYR A 51 -6.86 -2.94 14.63
N LEU A 52 -6.99 -3.70 15.72
CA LEU A 52 -7.73 -4.95 15.76
C LEU A 52 -9.11 -4.69 16.36
N TYR A 53 -10.13 -5.14 15.65
CA TYR A 53 -11.53 -5.12 16.04
C TYR A 53 -11.96 -6.59 16.22
N PRO A 54 -11.90 -7.12 17.45
CA PRO A 54 -12.22 -8.51 17.70
C PRO A 54 -13.68 -8.80 17.37
N ALA A 55 -13.98 -9.97 16.80
CA ALA A 55 -15.34 -10.32 16.40
C ALA A 55 -16.33 -10.36 17.58
N ASN A 56 -15.83 -10.74 18.76
CA ASN A 56 -16.62 -10.98 19.97
C ASN A 56 -16.41 -9.89 21.04
N SER A 57 -15.86 -8.73 20.68
CA SER A 57 -15.64 -7.62 21.61
C SER A 57 -15.98 -6.27 20.96
N HIS A 58 -16.39 -5.31 21.79
CA HIS A 58 -16.52 -3.91 21.39
C HIS A 58 -15.22 -3.13 21.58
N ASP A 59 -14.23 -3.72 22.24
CA ASP A 59 -12.95 -3.08 22.52
C ASP A 59 -12.05 -3.12 21.30
N VAL A 60 -11.57 -1.95 20.89
CA VAL A 60 -10.59 -1.81 19.81
C VAL A 60 -9.18 -1.90 20.40
N ILE A 61 -8.34 -2.76 19.84
CA ILE A 61 -6.95 -2.91 20.25
C ILE A 61 -6.06 -2.17 19.24
N GLY A 62 -5.35 -1.13 19.67
CA GLY A 62 -4.41 -0.38 18.83
C GLY A 62 -4.23 1.08 19.27
N PRO A 63 -3.44 1.89 18.53
CA PRO A 63 -2.65 1.46 17.38
C PRO A 63 -1.45 0.60 17.78
N CYS A 64 -1.14 -0.39 16.95
CA CYS A 64 0.16 -1.03 16.90
C CYS A 64 0.86 -0.60 15.61
N THR A 65 1.92 0.19 15.76
CA THR A 65 2.64 0.75 14.61
C THR A 65 3.70 -0.23 14.14
N TYR A 66 3.69 -0.54 12.85
CA TYR A 66 4.84 -1.08 12.14
C TYR A 66 5.68 0.08 11.62
N ASP A 67 6.99 0.03 11.86
CA ASP A 67 7.97 0.93 11.25
C ASP A 67 9.17 0.10 10.83
N ARG A 68 9.50 0.15 9.54
CA ARG A 68 10.58 -0.62 8.93
C ARG A 68 11.95 -0.31 9.55
N ASN A 69 12.15 0.91 10.04
CA ASN A 69 13.44 1.36 10.57
C ASN A 69 13.56 1.19 12.08
N LYS A 70 12.53 0.63 12.73
CA LYS A 70 12.55 0.38 14.18
C LYS A 70 12.58 -1.12 14.45
N ASP A 71 13.38 -1.50 15.42
CA ASP A 71 13.38 -2.84 15.98
C ASP A 71 12.13 -3.00 16.87
N GLU A 72 10.99 -3.33 16.28
CA GLU A 72 9.77 -3.65 17.05
C GLU A 72 9.15 -5.04 16.72
N PRO A 73 9.94 -6.13 16.69
CA PRO A 73 9.38 -7.46 16.42
C PRO A 73 8.44 -7.93 17.54
N GLU A 74 8.76 -7.73 18.83
CA GLU A 74 7.95 -8.31 19.92
C GLU A 74 6.56 -7.69 20.09
N ARG A 75 6.45 -6.36 20.01
CA ARG A 75 5.16 -5.68 20.18
C ARG A 75 4.22 -6.03 19.03
N LEU A 76 4.76 -6.01 17.81
CA LEU A 76 4.02 -6.35 16.61
C LEU A 76 3.65 -7.84 16.59
N GLN A 77 4.56 -8.71 17.01
CA GLN A 77 4.28 -10.14 17.15
C GLN A 77 3.14 -10.38 18.15
N ARG A 78 3.20 -9.77 19.34
CA ARG A 78 2.10 -9.87 20.32
C ARG A 78 0.76 -9.35 19.79
N PHE A 79 0.78 -8.38 18.87
CA PHE A 79 -0.42 -7.92 18.20
C PHE A 79 -0.95 -9.00 17.24
N TYR A 80 -0.08 -9.59 16.41
CA TYR A 80 -0.44 -10.69 15.53
C TYR A 80 -0.94 -11.93 16.31
N ASP A 81 -0.33 -12.26 17.44
CA ASP A 81 -0.72 -13.39 18.29
C ASP A 81 -2.12 -13.25 18.90
N ARG A 82 -2.72 -12.04 18.88
CA ARG A 82 -4.09 -11.79 19.34
C ARG A 82 -5.14 -11.98 18.27
N ILE A 83 -4.73 -12.00 17.00
CA ILE A 83 -5.63 -12.07 15.86
C ILE A 83 -6.29 -13.44 15.80
N ARG A 84 -7.61 -13.48 15.63
CA ARG A 84 -8.42 -14.70 15.49
C ARG A 84 -9.27 -14.64 14.21
N PRO A 85 -9.71 -15.79 13.69
CA PRO A 85 -10.72 -15.84 12.63
C PRO A 85 -11.98 -15.05 13.02
N GLY A 86 -12.54 -14.33 12.06
CA GLY A 86 -13.67 -13.41 12.26
C GLY A 86 -13.27 -11.99 12.68
N ASP A 87 -12.07 -11.79 13.22
CA ASP A 87 -11.62 -10.45 13.59
C ASP A 87 -11.45 -9.56 12.34
N LYS A 88 -11.63 -8.27 12.55
CA LYS A 88 -11.34 -7.25 11.53
C LYS A 88 -10.07 -6.49 11.91
N VAL A 89 -9.14 -6.39 10.98
CA VAL A 89 -7.95 -5.54 11.13
C VAL A 89 -8.09 -4.32 10.22
N TRP A 90 -7.86 -3.14 10.78
CA TRP A 90 -7.80 -1.89 10.04
C TRP A 90 -6.38 -1.34 10.06
N MET A 91 -5.83 -1.11 8.89
CA MET A 91 -4.55 -0.45 8.67
C MET A 91 -4.77 1.00 8.26
N LYS A 92 -4.11 1.91 8.95
CA LYS A 92 -4.16 3.35 8.68
C LYS A 92 -2.78 3.93 8.54
N ASN A 93 -2.70 5.15 8.01
CA ASN A 93 -1.44 5.90 7.90
C ASN A 93 -0.34 5.11 7.18
N ILE A 94 -0.72 4.31 6.18
CA ILE A 94 0.20 3.46 5.46
C ILE A 94 1.13 4.35 4.63
N ARG A 95 2.43 4.29 4.94
CA ARG A 95 3.49 4.99 4.20
C ARG A 95 4.24 4.01 3.33
N VAL A 96 4.37 4.37 2.06
CA VAL A 96 5.10 3.58 1.07
C VAL A 96 6.15 4.42 0.38
N LEU A 97 7.19 3.76 -0.11
CA LEU A 97 8.20 4.34 -1.00
C LEU A 97 8.05 3.69 -2.36
N ASN A 98 7.79 4.49 -3.39
CA ASN A 98 7.90 4.02 -4.76
C ASN A 98 9.38 3.77 -5.07
N ILE A 99 9.74 2.53 -5.38
CA ILE A 99 11.13 2.09 -5.57
C ILE A 99 11.73 2.73 -6.83
N ALA A 100 10.93 2.94 -7.87
CA ALA A 100 11.38 3.51 -9.14
C ALA A 100 11.62 5.01 -9.03
N THR A 101 10.69 5.75 -8.42
CA THR A 101 10.79 7.22 -8.33
C THR A 101 11.50 7.72 -7.07
N LYS A 102 11.76 6.83 -6.10
CA LYS A 102 12.30 7.16 -4.76
C LYS A 102 11.43 8.16 -3.99
N HIS A 103 10.17 8.32 -4.36
CA HIS A 103 9.24 9.20 -3.68
C HIS A 103 8.41 8.44 -2.65
N ALA A 104 8.30 9.01 -1.44
CA ALA A 104 7.47 8.45 -0.37
C ALA A 104 6.07 9.08 -0.43
N GLU A 105 5.04 8.25 -0.47
CA GLU A 105 3.65 8.69 -0.51
C GLU A 105 2.79 7.98 0.55
N ARG A 106 1.64 8.56 0.85
CA ARG A 106 0.63 7.97 1.74
C ARG A 106 -0.34 7.15 0.90
N ALA A 107 -0.54 5.90 1.28
CA ALA A 107 -1.55 5.03 0.70
C ALA A 107 -2.92 5.24 1.33
N ALA A 108 -3.95 4.75 0.66
CA ALA A 108 -5.29 4.67 1.24
C ALA A 108 -5.32 3.76 2.47
N ASP A 109 -6.16 4.08 3.44
CA ASP A 109 -6.42 3.21 4.60
C ASP A 109 -7.10 1.91 4.13
N TYR A 110 -6.80 0.79 4.77
CA TYR A 110 -7.22 -0.54 4.32
C TYR A 110 -7.79 -1.39 5.45
N SER A 111 -8.90 -2.09 5.25
CA SER A 111 -9.44 -3.02 6.25
C SER A 111 -9.65 -4.41 5.68
N ILE A 112 -9.35 -5.44 6.48
CA ILE A 112 -9.55 -6.85 6.14
C ILE A 112 -10.29 -7.56 7.27
N THR A 113 -11.28 -8.37 6.91
CA THR A 113 -11.89 -9.35 7.83
C THR A 113 -11.23 -10.69 7.57
N LEU A 114 -10.77 -11.32 8.64
CA LEU A 114 -10.04 -12.58 8.59
C LEU A 114 -11.04 -13.74 8.59
N ARG A 115 -10.85 -14.68 7.68
CA ARG A 115 -11.73 -15.84 7.51
C ARG A 115 -11.19 -17.05 8.26
#